data_AF-A0A960H0Q1-F1
#
_entry.id   AF-A0A960H0Q1-F1
#
_cell.length_a   1.000
_cell.length_b   1.000
_cell.length_c   1.000
_cell.angle_alpha   90.00
_cell.angle_beta   90.00
_cell.angle_gamma   90.00
#
_symmetry.space_group_name_H-M   'P 1'
#
loop_
_entity.id
_entity.type
_entity.pdbx_description
1 polymer ?
#
loop_
_entity_poly.entity_id
_entity_poly.type
_entity_poly.pdbx_seq_one_letter_code
_entity_poly.pdbx_strand_id
1 'polypeptide(L)'
;MANTIWGFADCALYTLNPAHHVTAEIARTGEPGPADGITGLWVLGLWTDYGEGIALQGSIAEFQHFLRLVIEHVARETQQEGLPDALNELARVRARREALLANNPSAEDLEAAAGYELAELDLLRWIAQATSELIDHQP
;
A
#
# COMPACT_ATOMS: atom_id res chain seq x y z
N MET A 1 -37.11 -6.93 5.68
CA MET A 1 -36.32 -6.03 4.81
C MET A 1 -35.01 -5.76 5.51
N ALA A 2 -33.89 -5.77 4.79
CA ALA A 2 -32.59 -5.49 5.38
C ALA A 2 -32.44 -3.97 5.57
N ASN A 3 -31.94 -3.53 6.72
CA ASN A 3 -31.77 -2.12 7.04
C ASN A 3 -30.38 -1.63 6.60
N THR A 4 -30.26 -0.32 6.37
CA THR A 4 -28.94 0.31 6.19
C THR A 4 -28.12 0.18 7.47
N ILE A 5 -26.85 -0.20 7.31
CA ILE A 5 -25.88 -0.27 8.40
C ILE A 5 -24.94 0.92 8.28
N TRP A 6 -24.61 1.53 9.41
CA TRP A 6 -23.67 2.64 9.52
C TRP A 6 -22.62 2.28 10.56
N GLY A 7 -21.40 2.74 10.36
CA GLY A 7 -20.37 2.68 11.38
C GLY A 7 -19.22 3.61 11.06
N PHE A 8 -18.29 3.69 12.00
CA PHE A 8 -17.14 4.59 11.93
C PHE A 8 -15.91 3.83 12.42
N ALA A 9 -14.83 3.88 11.64
CA ALA A 9 -13.55 3.25 11.95
C ALA A 9 -12.41 4.06 11.33
N ASP A 10 -11.31 4.24 12.07
CA ASP A 10 -10.08 4.91 11.60
C ASP A 10 -10.32 6.21 10.81
N CYS A 11 -11.11 7.13 11.39
CA CYS A 11 -11.49 8.41 10.79
C CYS A 11 -12.33 8.31 9.49
N ALA A 12 -12.82 7.12 9.14
CA ALA A 12 -13.71 6.90 8.01
C ALA A 12 -15.13 6.52 8.47
N LEU A 13 -16.13 7.18 7.88
CA LEU A 13 -17.53 6.79 7.95
C LEU A 13 -17.81 5.72 6.89
N TYR A 14 -18.39 4.59 7.28
CA TYR A 14 -18.87 3.60 6.33
C TYR A 14 -20.39 3.43 6.41
N THR A 15 -20.99 3.20 5.25
CA THR A 15 -22.42 2.91 5.09
C THR A 15 -22.59 1.68 4.22
N LEU A 16 -23.50 0.79 4.60
CA LEU A 16 -23.83 -0.39 3.82
C LEU A 16 -25.34 -0.37 3.56
N ASN A 17 -25.69 0.00 2.34
CA ASN A 17 -27.06 0.14 1.89
C ASN A 17 -27.47 -1.07 1.04
N PRO A 18 -28.67 -1.63 1.26
CA PRO A 18 -29.27 -2.51 0.26
C PRO A 18 -29.39 -1.77 -1.07
N ALA A 19 -29.08 -2.41 -2.19
CA ALA A 19 -29.08 -1.76 -3.51
C ALA A 19 -30.41 -1.05 -3.83
N HIS A 20 -31.54 -1.68 -3.47
CA HIS A 20 -32.87 -1.11 -3.70
C HIS A 20 -33.12 0.22 -2.96
N HIS A 21 -32.48 0.47 -1.81
CA HIS A 21 -32.56 1.76 -1.14
C HIS A 21 -31.82 2.85 -1.93
N VAL A 22 -30.63 2.52 -2.44
CA VAL A 22 -29.81 3.46 -3.23
C VAL A 22 -30.51 3.80 -4.56
N THR A 23 -31.04 2.80 -5.26
CA THR A 23 -31.79 3.02 -6.51
C THR A 23 -33.02 3.91 -6.27
N ALA A 24 -33.76 3.69 -5.17
CA ALA A 24 -34.90 4.52 -4.82
C ALA A 24 -34.49 5.97 -4.48
N GLU A 25 -33.34 6.15 -3.85
CA GLU A 25 -32.81 7.48 -3.54
C GLU A 25 -32.38 8.25 -4.78
N ILE A 26 -31.63 7.63 -5.70
CA ILE A 26 -31.21 8.23 -6.98
C ILE A 26 -32.44 8.64 -7.79
N ALA A 27 -33.44 7.75 -7.89
CA ALA A 27 -34.69 8.05 -8.59
C ALA A 27 -35.44 9.24 -7.97
N ARG A 28 -35.34 9.44 -6.65
CA ARG A 28 -35.98 10.54 -5.93
C ARG A 28 -35.23 11.87 -6.12
N THR A 29 -33.90 11.86 -6.09
CA THR A 29 -33.08 13.07 -6.19
C THR A 29 -32.92 13.55 -7.63
N GLY A 30 -33.14 12.67 -8.62
CA GLY A 30 -32.98 12.99 -10.03
C GLY A 30 -31.52 13.19 -10.43
N GLU A 31 -30.57 12.79 -9.56
CA GLU A 31 -29.16 12.81 -9.90
C GLU A 31 -28.90 11.85 -11.07
N PRO A 32 -28.11 12.25 -12.08
CA PRO A 32 -27.71 11.38 -13.17
C PRO A 32 -26.71 10.35 -12.65
N GLY A 33 -27.23 9.33 -11.96
CA GLY A 33 -26.53 8.11 -11.60
C GLY A 33 -27.03 6.98 -12.49
N PRO A 34 -26.22 5.94 -12.75
CA PRO A 34 -26.70 4.79 -13.49
C PRO A 34 -27.62 4.01 -12.54
N ALA A 35 -28.91 4.37 -12.49
CA ALA A 35 -29.93 3.52 -11.86
C ALA A 35 -29.87 2.10 -12.50
N ASP A 36 -29.48 2.04 -13.77
CA ASP A 36 -29.23 0.82 -14.55
C ASP A 36 -27.86 0.16 -14.28
N GLY A 37 -26.96 0.80 -13.52
CA GLY A 37 -25.60 0.34 -13.26
C GLY A 37 -25.36 -0.26 -11.87
N ILE A 38 -26.37 -0.24 -11.00
CA ILE A 38 -26.33 -0.94 -9.72
C ILE A 38 -26.78 -2.39 -9.95
N THR A 39 -25.82 -3.30 -10.02
CA THR A 39 -26.03 -4.74 -10.25
C THR A 39 -25.77 -5.57 -8.99
N GLY A 40 -25.06 -5.02 -8.02
CA GLY A 40 -24.79 -5.66 -6.72
C GLY A 40 -26.01 -5.68 -5.79
N LEU A 41 -25.99 -6.58 -4.80
CA LEU A 41 -27.05 -6.68 -3.77
C LEU A 41 -26.95 -5.56 -2.73
N TRP A 42 -25.74 -5.09 -2.50
CA TRP A 42 -25.38 -4.08 -1.52
C TRP A 42 -24.47 -3.03 -2.13
N VAL A 43 -24.51 -1.83 -1.57
CA VAL A 43 -23.61 -0.72 -1.87
C VAL A 43 -22.92 -0.30 -0.57
N LEU A 44 -21.60 -0.43 -0.54
CA LEU A 44 -20.72 0.02 0.52
C LEU A 44 -20.17 1.40 0.16
N GLY A 45 -20.56 2.44 0.90
CA GLY A 45 -19.95 3.76 0.84
C GLY A 45 -18.89 3.91 1.92
N LEU A 46 -17.69 4.36 1.56
CA LEU A 46 -16.58 4.66 2.46
C LEU A 46 -16.21 6.14 2.28
N TRP A 47 -16.24 6.91 3.37
CA TRP A 47 -16.00 8.35 3.36
C TRP A 47 -14.95 8.71 4.40
N THR A 48 -13.91 9.42 3.99
CA THR A 48 -12.93 10.03 4.89
C THR A 48 -13.51 11.25 5.58
N ASP A 49 -12.90 11.65 6.70
CA ASP A 49 -13.17 12.91 7.39
C ASP A 49 -12.88 14.15 6.53
N TYR A 50 -12.04 14.02 5.49
CA TYR A 50 -11.77 15.06 4.49
C TYR A 50 -12.86 15.20 3.42
N GLY A 51 -13.90 14.36 3.44
CA GLY A 51 -15.02 14.41 2.50
C GLY A 51 -14.78 13.68 1.17
N GLU A 52 -13.62 13.06 0.99
CA GLU A 52 -13.38 12.15 -0.13
C GLU A 52 -13.96 10.77 0.20
N GLY A 53 -14.53 10.11 -0.81
CA GLY A 53 -15.09 8.77 -0.60
C GLY A 53 -15.23 7.94 -1.87
N ILE A 54 -15.42 6.65 -1.66
CA ILE A 54 -15.64 5.66 -2.70
C ILE A 54 -16.91 4.87 -2.41
N ALA A 55 -17.60 4.44 -3.46
CA ALA A 55 -18.73 3.53 -3.36
C ALA A 55 -18.42 2.24 -4.12
N LEU A 56 -18.58 1.11 -3.43
CA LEU A 56 -18.40 -0.24 -3.97
C LEU A 56 -19.75 -0.94 -4.01
N GLN A 57 -20.00 -1.74 -5.04
CA GLN A 57 -21.22 -2.56 -5.14
C GLN A 57 -20.88 -4.04 -5.23
N GLY A 58 -21.72 -4.90 -4.63
CA GLY A 58 -21.46 -6.34 -4.56
C GLY A 58 -22.21 -7.01 -3.41
N SER A 59 -21.68 -8.15 -2.99
CA SER A 59 -22.09 -8.87 -1.79
C SER A 59 -21.21 -8.51 -0.59
N ILE A 60 -21.71 -8.77 0.62
CA ILE A 60 -20.96 -8.56 1.86
C ILE A 60 -19.65 -9.36 1.86
N ALA A 61 -19.67 -10.59 1.33
CA ALA A 61 -18.49 -11.44 1.24
C ALA A 61 -17.42 -10.86 0.30
N GLU A 62 -17.82 -10.32 -0.86
CA GLU A 62 -16.91 -9.65 -1.79
C GLU A 62 -16.29 -8.40 -1.16
N PHE A 63 -17.06 -7.61 -0.43
CA PHE A 63 -16.53 -6.44 0.28
C PHE A 63 -15.51 -6.83 1.35
N GLN A 64 -15.81 -7.82 2.18
CA GLN A 64 -14.87 -8.31 3.20
C GLN A 64 -13.59 -8.84 2.56
N HIS A 65 -13.70 -9.57 1.46
CA HIS A 65 -12.55 -10.08 0.73
C HIS A 65 -11.70 -8.96 0.15
N PHE A 66 -12.32 -7.99 -0.54
CA PHE A 66 -11.63 -6.83 -1.09
C PHE A 66 -10.93 -6.00 -0.02
N LEU A 67 -11.62 -5.68 1.08
CA LEU A 67 -11.05 -4.91 2.18
C LEU A 67 -9.84 -5.63 2.80
N ARG A 68 -9.90 -6.96 2.93
CA ARG A 68 -8.76 -7.75 3.37
C ARG A 68 -7.57 -7.62 2.42
N LEU A 69 -7.79 -7.75 1.11
CA LEU A 69 -6.73 -7.59 0.11
C LEU A 69 -6.11 -6.19 0.13
N VAL A 70 -6.93 -5.14 0.33
CA VAL A 70 -6.44 -3.77 0.45
C VAL A 70 -5.60 -3.60 1.72
N ILE A 71 -6.05 -4.14 2.86
CA ILE A 71 -5.29 -4.09 4.11
C ILE A 71 -3.95 -4.83 3.96
N GLU A 72 -3.95 -6.02 3.38
CA GLU A 72 -2.74 -6.81 3.10
C GLU A 72 -1.80 -6.06 2.16
N HIS A 73 -2.34 -5.43 1.10
CA HIS A 73 -1.56 -4.62 0.17
C HIS A 73 -0.93 -3.41 0.89
N VAL A 74 -1.73 -2.61 1.60
CA VAL A 74 -1.23 -1.44 2.32
C VAL A 74 -0.19 -1.86 3.36
N ALA A 75 -0.45 -2.91 4.14
CA ALA A 75 0.50 -3.43 5.11
C ALA A 75 1.81 -3.85 4.46
N ARG A 76 1.78 -4.48 3.29
CA ARG A 76 2.99 -4.84 2.55
C ARG A 76 3.74 -3.60 2.06
N GLU A 77 3.05 -2.63 1.49
CA GLU A 77 3.69 -1.41 0.97
C GLU A 77 4.23 -0.54 2.12
N THR A 78 3.56 -0.49 3.28
CA THR A 78 4.04 0.23 4.46
C THR A 78 5.11 -0.52 5.24
N GLN A 79 5.15 -1.87 5.19
CA GLN A 79 6.27 -2.67 5.70
C GLN A 79 7.58 -2.47 4.91
N GLN A 80 7.56 -1.81 3.75
CA GLN A 80 8.77 -1.46 3.02
C GLN A 80 9.52 -0.24 3.60
N GLU A 81 9.13 0.25 4.78
CA GLU A 81 9.88 1.29 5.51
C GLU A 81 11.37 0.91 5.60
N GLY A 82 12.21 1.77 5.00
CA GLY A 82 13.67 1.61 5.00
C GLY A 82 14.26 0.86 3.79
N LEU A 83 13.49 0.14 2.98
CA LEU A 83 14.04 -0.52 1.77
C LEU A 83 14.48 0.49 0.70
N PRO A 84 13.67 1.52 0.36
CA PRO A 84 14.13 2.58 -0.54
C PRO A 84 15.35 3.33 -0.01
N ASP A 85 15.40 3.59 1.30
CA ASP A 85 16.52 4.28 1.95
C ASP A 85 17.79 3.42 1.95
N ALA A 86 17.68 2.12 2.23
CA ALA A 86 18.78 1.17 2.16
C ALA A 86 19.33 1.01 0.73
N LEU A 87 18.47 1.01 -0.30
CA LEU A 87 18.90 0.98 -1.69
C LEU A 87 19.61 2.27 -2.11
N ASN A 88 19.13 3.42 -1.65
CA ASN A 88 19.79 4.70 -1.87
C ASN A 88 21.15 4.76 -1.18
N GLU A 89 21.24 4.28 0.06
CA GLU A 89 22.49 4.23 0.81
C GLU A 89 23.49 3.25 0.18
N LEU A 90 23.02 2.09 -0.29
CA LEU A 90 23.84 1.13 -1.05
C LEU A 90 24.44 1.79 -2.30
N ALA A 91 23.65 2.56 -3.05
CA ALA A 91 24.13 3.28 -4.23
C ALA A 91 25.21 4.32 -3.87
N ARG A 92 25.04 5.05 -2.76
CA ARG A 92 26.03 6.02 -2.27
C ARG A 92 27.34 5.35 -1.84
N VAL A 93 27.25 4.27 -1.07
CA VAL A 93 28.41 3.48 -0.62
C VAL A 93 29.22 2.97 -1.82
N ARG A 94 28.53 2.42 -2.84
CA ARG A 94 29.18 1.97 -4.08
C ARG A 94 29.87 3.10 -4.82
N ALA A 95 29.18 4.22 -5.03
CA ALA A 95 29.76 5.38 -5.70
C ALA A 95 30.99 5.93 -4.95
N ARG A 96 30.97 5.91 -3.61
CA ARG A 96 32.10 6.36 -2.79
C ARG A 96 33.29 5.39 -2.86
N ARG A 97 33.03 4.08 -2.84
CA ARG A 97 34.05 3.04 -3.03
C ARG A 97 34.70 3.15 -4.40
N GLU A 98 33.90 3.30 -5.46
CA GLU A 98 34.39 3.47 -6.83
C GLU A 98 35.24 4.74 -6.98
N ALA A 99 34.84 5.84 -6.34
CA ALA A 99 35.60 7.08 -6.38
C ALA A 99 36.97 6.96 -5.68
N LEU A 100 37.08 6.20 -4.59
CA LEU A 100 38.34 5.94 -3.89
C LEU A 100 39.28 5.02 -4.68
N LEU A 101 38.71 4.05 -5.40
CA LEU A 101 39.48 3.12 -6.24
C LEU A 101 39.88 3.72 -7.59
N ALA A 102 39.38 4.92 -7.93
CA ALA A 102 39.69 5.59 -9.18
C ALA A 102 41.09 6.24 -9.14
N ASN A 103 41.82 6.17 -10.26
CA ASN A 103 43.06 6.90 -10.53
C ASN A 103 44.22 6.71 -9.53
N ASN A 104 44.89 5.55 -9.57
CA ASN A 104 46.07 5.23 -8.74
C ASN A 104 45.83 5.48 -7.24
N PRO A 105 44.99 4.67 -6.60
CA PRO A 105 44.64 4.82 -5.19
C PRO A 105 45.87 4.73 -4.29
N SER A 106 45.91 5.57 -3.26
CA SER A 106 46.90 5.46 -2.19
C SER A 106 46.58 4.27 -1.27
N ALA A 107 47.52 3.90 -0.40
CA ALA A 107 47.27 2.86 0.61
C ALA A 107 46.11 3.23 1.56
N GLU A 108 45.95 4.52 1.87
CA GLU A 108 44.85 5.04 2.68
C GLU A 108 43.50 4.94 1.95
N ASP A 109 43.48 5.22 0.63
CA ASP A 109 42.26 5.06 -0.18
C ASP A 109 41.83 3.59 -0.27
N LEU A 110 42.79 2.66 -0.35
CA LEU A 110 42.53 1.21 -0.36
C LEU A 110 41.94 0.74 0.98
N GLU A 111 42.46 1.23 2.11
CA GLU A 111 41.93 0.91 3.44
C GLU A 111 40.51 1.47 3.62
N ALA A 112 40.28 2.72 3.19
CA ALA A 112 38.96 3.32 3.20
C ALA A 112 37.96 2.57 2.29
N ALA A 113 38.39 2.16 1.09
CA ALA A 113 37.56 1.40 0.15
C ALA A 113 37.16 0.03 0.72
N ALA A 114 38.04 -0.65 1.46
CA ALA A 114 37.72 -1.89 2.16
C ALA A 114 36.64 -1.68 3.25
N GLY A 115 36.66 -0.54 3.93
CA GLY A 115 35.60 -0.14 4.86
C GLY A 115 34.23 0.01 4.17
N TYR A 116 34.18 0.65 3.01
CA TYR A 116 32.96 0.75 2.22
C TYR A 116 32.49 -0.59 1.65
N GLU A 117 33.40 -1.50 1.32
CA GLU A 117 33.06 -2.86 0.88
C GLU A 117 32.36 -3.67 1.98
N LEU A 118 32.82 -3.55 3.23
CA LEU A 118 32.13 -4.16 4.38
C LEU A 118 30.74 -3.56 4.59
N ALA A 119 30.61 -2.22 4.51
CA ALA A 119 29.31 -1.55 4.60
C ALA A 119 28.35 -1.97 3.47
N GLU A 120 28.88 -2.18 2.25
CA GLU A 120 28.10 -2.69 1.11
C GLU A 120 27.53 -4.08 1.41
N LEU A 121 28.35 -4.99 1.94
CA LEU A 121 27.93 -6.35 2.28
C LEU A 121 26.86 -6.36 3.37
N ASP A 122 26.97 -5.49 4.38
CA ASP A 122 25.97 -5.37 5.44
C ASP A 122 24.62 -4.88 4.92
N LEU A 123 24.63 -3.87 4.04
CA LEU A 123 23.42 -3.37 3.38
C LEU A 123 22.78 -4.43 2.48
N LEU A 124 23.58 -5.15 1.69
CA LEU A 124 23.09 -6.24 0.84
C LEU A 124 22.44 -7.37 1.65
N ARG A 125 23.04 -7.72 2.80
CA ARG A 125 22.47 -8.72 3.71
C ARG A 125 21.13 -8.27 4.29
N TRP A 126 21.04 -7.01 4.73
CA TRP A 126 19.79 -6.44 5.23
C TRP A 126 18.71 -6.43 4.15
N ILE A 127 19.03 -5.97 2.93
CA ILE A 127 18.10 -5.97 1.78
C ILE A 127 17.64 -7.40 1.46
N ALA A 128 18.54 -8.38 1.47
CA ALA A 128 18.21 -9.77 1.21
C ALA A 128 17.26 -10.33 2.29
N GLN A 129 17.47 -9.97 3.56
CA GLN A 129 16.57 -10.37 4.65
C GLN A 129 15.18 -9.72 4.50
N ALA A 130 15.14 -8.41 4.30
CA ALA A 130 13.90 -7.65 4.11
C ALA A 130 13.10 -8.16 2.90
N THR A 131 13.77 -8.59 1.83
CA THR A 131 13.11 -9.19 0.65
C THR A 131 12.74 -10.65 0.82
N SER A 132 13.46 -11.43 1.64
CA SER A 132 13.08 -12.82 1.97
C SER A 132 11.81 -12.88 2.82
N GLU A 133 11.68 -11.99 3.80
CA GLU A 133 10.47 -11.86 4.62
C GLU A 133 9.23 -11.54 3.77
N LEU A 134 9.40 -10.84 2.64
CA LEU A 134 8.33 -10.59 1.66
C LEU A 134 7.95 -11.82 0.82
N ILE A 135 8.88 -12.74 0.56
CA ILE A 135 8.64 -13.95 -0.24
C ILE A 135 7.96 -15.04 0.61
N ASP A 136 8.35 -15.19 1.87
CA ASP A 136 7.76 -16.18 2.79
C ASP A 136 6.32 -15.82 3.22
N HIS A 137 5.87 -14.58 2.97
CA HIS A 137 4.50 -14.11 3.18
C HIS A 137 3.61 -14.17 1.92
N GLN A 138 3.97 -14.97 0.91
CA GLN A 138 3.04 -15.29 -0.19
C GLN A 138 1.85 -16.15 0.31
N PRO A 139 0.59 -15.79 -0.02
CA PRO A 139 -0.58 -16.58 0.33
C PRO A 139 -0.70 -17.90 -0.46
#